data_AF-A0A2M7ZLC2-F1
#
_entry.id   AF-A0A2M7ZLC2-F1
#
_cell.length_a   1.000
_cell.length_b   1.000
_cell.length_c   1.000
_cell.angle_alpha   90.00
_cell.angle_beta   90.00
_cell.angle_gamma   90.00
#
_symmetry.space_group_name_H-M   'P 1'
#
loop_
_entity.id
_entity.type
_entity.pdbx_description
1 polymer ?
#
loop_
_entity_poly.entity_id
_entity_poly.type
_entity_poly.pdbx_seq_one_letter_code
_entity_poly.pdbx_strand_id
1 'polypeptide(L)'
;MKKHNILLIVIIPIIFNSCSSNLYLNKIPTNEIKVDGNIDDWSGDLKYIKDENSAIGVKNDKDNLYICFTTSDRKKIRQIINLGLTVWLKPVNSKTLGVHYPINSLENNGFDLRSNNPRIFQNDITYKKYMENNRDFLIVNEENFPLYGLKIGFNSGY
;
A
#
# COMPACT_ATOMS: atom_id res chain seq x y z
N MET A 1 -24.14 -60.89 -12.21
CA MET A 1 -22.97 -60.25 -11.56
C MET A 1 -23.36 -58.85 -11.11
N LYS A 2 -23.76 -58.69 -9.85
CA LYS A 2 -24.07 -57.39 -9.24
C LYS A 2 -23.11 -57.19 -8.06
N LYS A 3 -22.11 -56.32 -8.20
CA LYS A 3 -21.34 -55.79 -7.07
C LYS A 3 -21.49 -54.28 -7.09
N HIS A 4 -21.92 -53.80 -5.93
CA HIS A 4 -22.44 -52.47 -5.69
C HIS A 4 -21.37 -51.38 -5.83
N ASN A 5 -21.84 -50.20 -6.23
CA ASN A 5 -21.15 -48.92 -6.30
C ASN A 5 -20.42 -48.62 -4.98
N ILE A 6 -19.09 -48.50 -5.01
CA ILE A 6 -18.33 -47.84 -3.95
C ILE A 6 -18.19 -46.38 -4.38
N LEU A 7 -19.26 -45.62 -4.12
CA LEU A 7 -19.19 -44.20 -3.91
C LEU A 7 -18.97 -44.00 -2.41
N LEU A 8 -17.72 -43.76 -2.01
CA LEU A 8 -17.41 -43.29 -0.65
C LEU A 8 -16.22 -42.33 -0.73
N ILE A 9 -16.54 -41.13 -1.23
CA ILE A 9 -16.26 -39.87 -0.55
C ILE A 9 -14.93 -39.89 0.22
N VAL A 10 -13.83 -39.71 -0.51
CA VAL A 10 -12.63 -39.06 0.04
C VAL A 10 -12.66 -37.60 -0.44
N ILE A 11 -13.79 -36.96 -0.14
CA ILE A 11 -13.98 -35.51 -0.18
C ILE A 11 -13.82 -35.06 1.26
N ILE A 12 -12.56 -34.97 1.71
CA ILE A 12 -12.20 -34.00 2.73
C ILE A 12 -11.29 -33.03 1.98
N PRO A 13 -11.83 -31.98 1.34
CA PRO A 13 -11.01 -30.82 1.09
C PRO A 13 -10.64 -30.35 2.49
N ILE A 14 -9.37 -30.51 2.84
CA ILE A 14 -8.86 -29.97 4.08
C ILE A 14 -9.13 -28.47 3.98
N ILE A 15 -10.09 -28.03 4.79
CA ILE A 15 -10.38 -26.66 5.08
C ILE A 15 -9.17 -26.17 5.86
N PHE A 16 -8.06 -25.93 5.17
CA PHE A 16 -6.94 -25.19 5.72
C PHE A 16 -7.37 -23.74 5.74
N ASN A 17 -8.07 -23.44 6.84
CA ASN A 17 -8.14 -22.17 7.54
C ASN A 17 -7.16 -21.12 6.99
N SER A 18 -7.60 -20.35 5.99
CA SER A 18 -7.08 -19.01 5.79
C SER A 18 -7.81 -18.12 6.80
N CYS A 19 -7.25 -18.03 8.00
CA CYS A 19 -7.59 -16.95 8.90
C CYS A 19 -6.97 -15.69 8.27
N SER A 20 -7.74 -14.94 7.47
CA SER A 20 -7.35 -13.58 7.15
C SER A 20 -7.34 -12.81 8.47
N SER A 21 -6.15 -12.57 9.01
CA SER A 21 -6.01 -11.70 10.17
C SER A 21 -6.43 -10.31 9.72
N ASN A 22 -7.68 -9.95 9.99
CA ASN A 22 -8.13 -8.58 9.87
C ASN A 22 -7.37 -7.78 10.94
N LEU A 23 -6.43 -6.96 10.48
CA LEU A 23 -5.67 -6.09 11.36
C LEU A 23 -6.58 -4.93 11.78
N TYR A 24 -7.17 -5.03 12.96
CA TYR A 24 -7.96 -3.94 13.53
C TYR A 24 -7.03 -2.88 14.12
N LEU A 25 -6.86 -1.78 13.39
CA LEU A 25 -6.12 -0.61 13.83
C LEU A 25 -7.09 0.55 14.01
N ASN A 26 -7.46 0.84 15.24
CA ASN A 26 -8.12 2.09 15.59
C ASN A 26 -7.34 2.72 16.74
N LYS A 27 -6.63 3.81 16.45
CA LYS A 27 -5.84 4.57 17.42
C LYS A 27 -5.95 6.06 17.11
N ILE A 28 -6.18 6.82 18.16
CA ILE A 28 -6.12 8.29 18.10
C ILE A 28 -4.65 8.70 18.22
N PRO A 29 -4.14 9.62 17.38
CA PRO A 29 -2.80 10.18 17.54
C PRO A 29 -2.61 10.79 18.94
N THR A 30 -1.54 10.40 19.63
CA THR A 30 -1.15 11.01 20.91
C THR A 30 -0.34 12.28 20.74
N ASN A 31 0.29 12.44 19.57
CA ASN A 31 1.07 13.59 19.13
C ASN A 31 0.61 13.99 17.72
N GLU A 32 0.97 15.19 17.28
CA GLU A 32 0.79 15.62 15.88
C GLU A 32 1.52 14.64 14.95
N ILE A 33 0.86 14.20 13.88
CA ILE A 33 1.46 13.38 12.83
C ILE A 33 1.67 14.28 11.61
N LYS A 34 2.91 14.51 11.23
CA LYS A 34 3.23 15.24 10.00
C LYS A 34 3.35 14.24 8.86
N VAL A 35 2.73 14.53 7.72
CA VAL A 35 2.80 13.67 6.54
C VAL A 35 4.09 13.98 5.76
N ASP A 36 5.24 13.72 6.39
CA ASP A 36 6.59 13.96 5.85
C ASP A 36 7.40 12.66 5.66
N GLY A 37 6.83 11.52 6.05
CA GLY A 37 7.47 10.21 5.98
C GLY A 37 8.36 9.88 7.18
N ASN A 38 8.39 10.71 8.23
CA ASN A 38 9.09 10.39 9.46
C ASN A 38 8.38 9.26 10.23
N ILE A 39 9.08 8.14 10.42
CA ILE A 39 8.54 6.97 11.10
C ILE A 39 8.41 7.18 12.61
N ASP A 40 9.18 8.12 13.18
CA ASP A 40 9.24 8.35 14.63
C ASP A 40 7.90 8.88 15.18
N ASP A 41 7.13 9.60 14.35
CA ASP A 41 5.77 10.08 14.65
C ASP A 41 4.81 8.93 15.02
N TRP A 42 5.13 7.70 14.63
CA TRP A 42 4.32 6.52 14.91
C TRP A 42 4.61 5.91 16.28
N SER A 43 5.67 6.31 16.99
CA SER A 43 5.96 5.92 18.38
C SER A 43 5.86 4.40 18.64
N GLY A 44 6.24 3.57 17.66
CA GLY A 44 6.15 2.10 17.75
C GLY A 44 4.75 1.51 17.54
N ASP A 45 3.76 2.30 17.11
CA ASP A 45 2.39 1.84 16.85
C ASP A 45 2.22 1.07 15.54
N LEU A 46 3.30 0.90 14.78
CA LEU A 46 3.30 0.08 13.57
C LEU A 46 3.11 -1.40 13.93
N LYS A 47 2.21 -2.07 13.22
CA LYS A 47 2.04 -3.51 13.29
C LYS A 47 2.75 -4.18 12.14
N TYR A 48 3.61 -5.14 12.48
CA TYR A 48 4.27 -5.96 11.49
C TYR A 48 3.26 -6.87 10.78
N ILE A 49 3.26 -6.84 9.47
CA ILE A 49 2.49 -7.74 8.63
C ILE A 49 3.38 -8.96 8.40
N LYS A 50 3.01 -10.07 9.06
CA LYS A 50 3.72 -11.34 8.94
C LYS A 50 3.78 -11.77 7.47
N ASP A 51 4.89 -12.40 7.09
CA ASP A 51 5.19 -12.88 5.72
C ASP A 51 5.37 -11.77 4.66
N GLU A 52 5.04 -10.52 4.98
CA GLU A 52 5.16 -9.40 4.06
C GLU A 52 6.42 -8.54 4.28
N ASN A 53 7.28 -8.81 5.27
CA ASN A 53 8.47 -7.98 5.55
C ASN A 53 8.16 -6.47 5.59
N SER A 54 6.99 -6.13 6.12
CA SER A 54 6.42 -4.78 6.09
C SER A 54 5.69 -4.52 7.39
N ALA A 55 5.51 -3.24 7.72
CA ALA A 55 4.68 -2.84 8.84
C ALA A 55 3.72 -1.73 8.41
N ILE A 56 2.54 -1.72 9.05
CA ILE A 56 1.50 -0.74 8.81
C ILE A 56 1.01 -0.14 10.12
N GLY A 57 0.82 1.17 10.11
CA GLY A 57 0.11 1.90 11.14
C GLY A 57 -1.08 2.61 10.53
N VAL A 58 -2.18 2.63 11.27
CA VAL A 58 -3.37 3.43 10.96
C VAL A 58 -3.77 4.15 12.23
N LYS A 59 -3.93 5.47 12.11
CA LYS A 59 -4.45 6.35 13.14
C LYS A 59 -5.48 7.28 12.50
N ASN A 60 -6.43 7.77 13.26
CA ASN A 60 -7.36 8.78 12.77
C ASN A 60 -7.71 9.78 13.86
N ASP A 61 -8.01 11.00 13.46
CA ASP A 61 -8.66 11.99 14.31
C ASP A 61 -10.08 12.26 13.78
N LYS A 62 -10.63 13.45 14.08
CA LYS A 62 -11.96 13.85 13.65
C LYS A 62 -12.04 14.12 12.14
N ASP A 63 -10.96 14.61 11.56
CA ASP A 63 -10.94 15.19 10.23
C ASP A 63 -10.06 14.36 9.26
N ASN A 64 -9.09 13.60 9.78
CA ASN A 64 -8.06 12.92 9.00
C ASN A 64 -7.89 11.45 9.33
N LEU A 65 -7.55 10.66 8.30
CA LEU A 65 -7.06 9.29 8.40
C LEU A 65 -5.58 9.26 8.03
N TYR A 66 -4.74 8.85 8.98
CA TYR A 66 -3.30 8.71 8.82
C TYR A 66 -2.94 7.25 8.59
N ILE A 67 -2.11 7.02 7.59
CA ILE A 67 -1.63 5.68 7.23
C ILE A 67 -0.13 5.76 7.03
N CYS A 68 0.61 4.87 7.69
CA CYS A 68 2.03 4.67 7.43
C CYS A 68 2.25 3.23 7.02
N PHE A 69 2.88 3.07 5.87
CA PHE A 69 3.37 1.80 5.39
C PHE A 69 4.89 1.88 5.30
N THR A 70 5.57 0.90 5.85
CA THR A 70 7.03 0.79 5.78
C THR A 70 7.45 -0.63 5.44
N THR A 71 8.53 -0.78 4.69
CA THR A 71 9.14 -2.06 4.35
C THR A 71 10.63 -1.89 4.14
N SER A 72 11.40 -2.90 4.57
CA SER A 72 12.83 -3.01 4.25
C SER A 72 13.09 -3.96 3.07
N ASP A 73 12.03 -4.55 2.49
CA ASP A 73 12.13 -5.45 1.34
C ASP A 73 12.40 -4.65 0.06
N ARG A 74 13.64 -4.75 -0.43
CA ARG A 74 14.08 -4.06 -1.66
C ARG A 74 13.26 -4.41 -2.89
N LYS A 75 12.73 -5.63 -2.99
CA LYS A 75 11.89 -6.03 -4.13
C LYS A 75 10.55 -5.28 -4.07
N LYS A 76 9.96 -5.14 -2.88
CA LYS A 76 8.71 -4.39 -2.68
C LYS A 76 8.91 -2.90 -2.87
N ILE A 77 9.99 -2.33 -2.33
CA ILE A 77 10.35 -0.92 -2.57
C ILE A 77 10.39 -0.67 -4.09
N ARG A 78 11.12 -1.49 -4.84
CA ARG A 78 11.20 -1.35 -6.30
C ARG A 78 9.84 -1.53 -6.98
N GLN A 79 9.01 -2.46 -6.53
CA GLN A 79 7.66 -2.65 -7.08
C GLN A 79 6.78 -1.43 -6.82
N ILE A 80 6.76 -0.90 -5.59
CA ILE A 80 5.98 0.30 -5.23
C ILE A 80 6.45 1.49 -6.05
N ILE A 81 7.76 1.66 -6.21
CA ILE A 81 8.30 2.76 -7.02
C ILE A 81 7.90 2.62 -8.48
N ASN A 82 7.91 1.39 -9.04
CA ASN A 82 7.64 1.16 -10.46
C ASN A 82 6.16 1.00 -10.84
N LEU A 83 5.31 0.59 -9.90
CA LEU A 83 3.91 0.25 -10.13
C LEU A 83 2.95 1.11 -9.30
N GLY A 84 3.46 1.85 -8.31
CA GLY A 84 2.64 2.51 -7.30
C GLY A 84 2.18 1.56 -6.20
N LEU A 85 1.62 2.14 -5.14
CA LEU A 85 0.90 1.50 -4.05
C LEU A 85 -0.51 2.11 -4.02
N THR A 86 -1.54 1.25 -4.04
CA THR A 86 -2.94 1.68 -3.88
C THR A 86 -3.43 1.34 -2.48
N VAL A 87 -3.88 2.34 -1.74
CA VAL A 87 -4.61 2.16 -0.48
C VAL A 87 -6.11 2.25 -0.77
N TRP A 88 -6.81 1.14 -0.60
CA TRP A 88 -8.26 1.07 -0.80
C TRP A 88 -9.03 1.47 0.46
N LEU A 89 -9.87 2.49 0.34
CA LEU A 89 -10.79 2.94 1.36
C LEU A 89 -12.18 2.38 1.03
N LYS A 90 -12.62 1.41 1.85
CA LYS A 90 -13.92 0.74 1.71
C LYS A 90 -14.86 1.12 2.86
N PRO A 91 -15.60 2.24 2.74
CA PRO A 91 -16.62 2.61 3.71
C PRO A 91 -17.83 1.65 3.64
N VAL A 92 -18.60 1.58 4.74
CA VAL A 92 -19.74 0.64 4.85
C VAL A 92 -20.88 1.00 3.88
N ASN A 93 -21.16 2.29 3.71
CA ASN A 93 -22.33 2.81 2.99
C ASN A 93 -21.98 3.75 1.83
N SER A 94 -20.79 3.63 1.25
CA SER A 94 -20.40 4.44 0.10
C SER A 94 -19.44 3.68 -0.83
N LYS A 95 -19.12 4.29 -1.97
CA LYS A 95 -18.26 3.69 -2.99
C LYS A 95 -16.83 3.51 -2.46
N THR A 96 -16.20 2.42 -2.85
CA THR A 96 -14.78 2.20 -2.60
C THR A 96 -13.96 3.16 -3.44
N LEU A 97 -12.95 3.77 -2.84
CA LEU A 97 -11.99 4.64 -3.52
C LEU A 97 -10.57 4.16 -3.22
N GLY A 98 -9.67 4.28 -4.19
CA GLY A 98 -8.26 3.99 -4.02
C GLY A 98 -7.44 5.28 -4.00
N VAL A 99 -6.49 5.39 -3.08
CA VAL A 99 -5.42 6.41 -3.14
C VAL A 99 -4.19 5.74 -3.71
N HIS A 100 -3.77 6.13 -4.92
CA HIS A 100 -2.66 5.53 -5.65
C HIS A 100 -1.44 6.45 -5.69
N TYR A 101 -0.32 5.96 -5.18
CA TYR A 101 0.95 6.70 -5.10
C TYR A 101 2.14 5.73 -4.96
N PRO A 102 3.33 6.02 -5.55
CA PRO A 102 3.62 7.10 -6.47
C PRO A 102 3.03 6.87 -7.87
N ILE A 103 2.78 7.95 -8.62
CA ILE A 103 2.32 7.85 -10.01
C ILE A 103 3.52 7.69 -10.92
N ASN A 104 3.62 6.57 -11.63
CA ASN A 104 4.63 6.45 -12.67
C ASN A 104 4.18 7.16 -13.95
N SER A 105 4.48 8.46 -14.06
CA SER A 105 4.51 9.10 -15.37
C SER A 105 5.74 8.57 -16.11
N LEU A 106 5.55 7.54 -16.94
CA LEU A 106 6.58 7.01 -17.84
C LEU A 106 7.17 8.09 -18.76
N GLU A 107 6.51 9.24 -18.88
CA GLU A 107 6.78 10.26 -19.88
C GLU A 107 7.78 11.36 -19.41
N ASN A 108 7.98 11.59 -18.10
CA ASN A 108 8.54 12.88 -17.66
C ASN A 108 9.93 12.90 -17.00
N ASN A 109 10.56 11.77 -16.71
CA ASN A 109 11.68 11.80 -15.74
C ASN A 109 13.05 11.39 -16.23
N GLY A 110 13.27 11.11 -17.52
CA GLY A 110 14.58 10.66 -18.03
C GLY A 110 15.16 9.47 -17.23
N PHE A 111 14.30 8.79 -16.47
CA PHE A 111 14.65 7.80 -15.48
C PHE A 111 14.40 6.47 -16.17
N ASP A 112 15.44 5.98 -16.85
CA ASP A 112 15.37 4.71 -17.53
C ASP A 112 15.38 3.58 -16.49
N LEU A 113 14.21 3.32 -15.92
CA LEU A 113 13.94 2.24 -14.98
C LEU A 113 14.17 0.86 -15.62
N ARG A 114 14.26 0.80 -16.95
CA ARG A 114 14.60 -0.40 -17.71
C ARG A 114 16.10 -0.60 -17.88
N SER A 115 16.93 0.27 -17.29
CA SER A 115 18.35 0.00 -17.21
C SER A 115 18.59 -1.30 -16.45
N ASN A 116 19.17 -2.29 -17.14
CA ASN A 116 19.61 -3.57 -16.57
C ASN A 116 20.77 -3.42 -15.57
N ASN A 117 21.08 -2.19 -15.13
CA ASN A 117 22.17 -1.90 -14.21
C ASN A 117 21.62 -1.73 -12.78
N PRO A 118 21.63 -2.80 -11.94
CA PRO A 118 21.04 -2.79 -10.60
C PRO A 118 21.68 -1.78 -9.64
N ARG A 119 22.82 -1.18 -10.01
CA ARG A 119 23.52 -0.16 -9.20
C ARG A 119 22.87 1.22 -9.27
N ILE A 120 22.20 1.59 -10.37
CA ILE A 120 21.54 2.91 -10.53
C ILE A 120 20.37 3.05 -9.54
N PHE A 121 19.69 1.93 -9.32
CA PHE A 121 18.62 1.74 -8.34
C PHE A 121 19.11 1.57 -6.90
N GLN A 122 20.41 1.61 -6.64
CA GLN A 122 20.93 1.40 -5.29
C GLN A 122 21.31 2.72 -4.61
N ASN A 123 21.45 3.81 -5.37
CA ASN A 123 21.81 5.11 -4.81
C ASN A 123 20.57 5.76 -4.17
N ASP A 124 20.58 5.91 -2.85
CA ASP A 124 19.54 6.62 -2.07
C ASP A 124 19.24 8.03 -2.63
N ILE A 125 20.24 8.68 -3.22
CA ILE A 125 20.13 9.98 -3.89
C ILE A 125 19.12 9.93 -5.05
N THR A 126 19.13 8.84 -5.81
CA THR A 126 18.24 8.65 -6.97
C THR A 126 16.79 8.49 -6.54
N TYR A 127 16.52 7.70 -5.49
CA TYR A 127 15.18 7.54 -4.95
C TYR A 127 14.66 8.80 -4.30
N LYS A 128 15.51 9.49 -3.52
CA LYS A 128 15.16 10.79 -2.95
C LYS A 128 14.75 11.78 -4.03
N LYS A 129 15.55 11.90 -5.09
CA LYS A 129 15.24 12.76 -6.24
C LYS A 129 13.95 12.37 -6.95
N TYR A 130 13.69 11.08 -7.13
CA TYR A 130 12.43 10.61 -7.71
C TYR A 130 11.24 11.01 -6.82
N MET A 131 11.33 10.80 -5.51
CA MET A 131 10.23 11.11 -4.57
C MET A 131 10.02 12.62 -4.41
N GLU A 132 11.08 13.43 -4.48
CA GLU A 132 10.97 14.89 -4.47
C GLU A 132 10.19 15.43 -5.67
N ASN A 133 10.34 14.80 -6.84
CA ASN A 133 9.67 15.17 -8.08
C ASN A 133 8.27 14.54 -8.20
N ASN A 134 8.05 13.38 -7.61
CA ASN A 134 6.79 12.64 -7.68
C ASN A 134 5.91 13.00 -6.49
N ARG A 135 5.34 14.20 -6.52
CA ARG A 135 4.44 14.69 -5.47
C ARG A 135 2.98 14.51 -5.82
N ASP A 136 2.65 13.79 -6.88
CA ASP A 136 1.28 13.68 -7.34
C ASP A 136 0.72 12.31 -6.94
N PHE A 137 -0.54 12.26 -6.49
CA PHE A 137 -1.27 11.01 -6.23
C PHE A 137 -2.60 11.00 -6.96
N LEU A 138 -3.10 9.80 -7.27
CA LEU A 138 -4.40 9.63 -7.92
C LEU A 138 -5.44 9.15 -6.92
N ILE A 139 -6.65 9.67 -7.06
CA ILE A 139 -7.84 9.00 -6.56
C ILE A 139 -8.37 8.13 -7.69
N VAL A 140 -8.52 6.83 -7.44
CA VAL A 140 -9.00 5.86 -8.43
C VAL A 140 -10.29 5.18 -7.97
N ASN A 141 -11.09 4.71 -8.91
CA ASN A 141 -12.22 3.82 -8.62
C ASN A 141 -11.77 2.35 -8.51
N GLU A 142 -12.71 1.44 -8.26
CA GLU A 142 -12.46 -0.02 -8.14
C GLU A 142 -11.83 -0.67 -9.39
N GLU A 143 -11.91 -0.03 -10.55
CA GLU A 143 -11.30 -0.48 -11.81
C GLU A 143 -9.90 0.11 -12.03
N ASN A 144 -9.34 0.79 -11.03
CA ASN A 144 -8.12 1.61 -11.13
C ASN A 144 -8.23 2.77 -12.13
N PHE A 145 -9.44 3.17 -12.53
CA PHE A 145 -9.64 4.33 -13.39
C PHE A 145 -9.40 5.61 -12.56
N PRO A 146 -8.55 6.54 -13.03
CA PRO A 146 -8.27 7.78 -12.33
C PRO A 146 -9.48 8.71 -12.34
N LEU A 147 -9.97 9.04 -11.15
CA LEU A 147 -11.04 10.02 -10.94
C LEU A 147 -10.47 11.43 -10.77
N TYR A 148 -9.35 11.57 -10.04
CA TYR A 148 -8.68 12.83 -9.77
C TYR A 148 -7.16 12.65 -9.64
N GLY A 149 -6.39 13.69 -9.94
CA GLY A 149 -4.96 13.79 -9.62
C GLY A 149 -4.71 15.02 -8.74
N LEU A 150 -3.97 14.84 -7.65
CA LEU A 150 -3.74 15.85 -6.63
C LEU A 150 -2.25 15.92 -6.27
N LYS A 151 -1.77 17.11 -5.90
CA LYS A 151 -0.38 17.31 -5.44
C LYS A 151 -0.29 17.24 -3.91
N ILE A 152 0.66 16.46 -3.40
CA ILE A 152 1.05 16.35 -1.99
C ILE A 152 1.50 17.74 -1.51
N GLY A 153 0.94 18.18 -0.38
CA GLY A 153 1.28 19.44 0.27
C GLY A 153 0.59 20.69 -0.30
N PHE A 154 -0.23 20.57 -1.35
CA PHE A 154 -1.01 21.69 -1.88
C PHE A 154 -2.40 21.84 -1.25
N ASN A 155 -2.85 20.88 -0.45
CA ASN A 155 -4.04 21.03 0.41
C ASN A 155 -3.64 21.65 1.75
N SER A 156 -3.40 22.96 1.75
CA SER A 156 -3.28 23.79 2.96
C SER A 156 -4.63 24.42 3.34
N GLY A 157 -5.72 23.65 3.30
CA GLY A 157 -7.02 24.08 3.80
C GLY A 157 -8.18 23.85 2.85
N TYR A 158 -8.86 22.74 3.06
CA TYR A 158 -10.26 22.76 3.51
C TYR A 158 -10.39 21.85 4.71
#